data_AF-A0A934GID0-F1
#
_entry.id   AF-A0A934GID0-F1
#
_cell.length_a   1.000
_cell.length_b   1.000
_cell.length_c   1.000
_cell.angle_alpha   90.00
_cell.angle_beta   90.00
_cell.angle_gamma   90.00
#
_symmetry.space_group_name_H-M   'P 1'
#
loop_
_entity.id
_entity.type
_entity.pdbx_description
1 polymer ?
#
loop_
_entity_poly.entity_id
_entity_poly.type
_entity_poly.pdbx_seq_one_letter_code
_entity_poly.pdbx_strand_id
1 'polypeptide(L)'
;MSNETVLRIQTAFVIGVIVVGALLHFFHIGYPRQPVSDEAHFATYAADYARGTPHLDIHPPLGKALYSFVLYFYPQERYEGVRFGMLEKKDQGIEYRPIIGSYGAFPYAALRGLGAFFGIILPVLVFFFLKRLFPGGVFAPYFGSFFVLFENSLLVDTRLILMNGMFLAFGFAALCALMKYGQRPWIGGAVFGLALGVKFTAIIFAGASAMVIALMEGKKKIHRFIFFSCGGVCGAYRNISFQ
;
A
#
# COMPACT_ATOMS: atom_id res chain seq x y z
N MET A 1 -9.04 -7.45 31.27
CA MET A 1 -9.83 -7.75 30.06
C MET A 1 -9.31 -9.05 29.47
N SER A 2 -10.15 -10.02 29.12
CA SER A 2 -9.66 -11.31 28.59
C SER A 2 -9.04 -11.12 27.19
N ASN A 3 -8.09 -11.99 26.81
CA ASN A 3 -7.49 -11.98 25.48
C ASN A 3 -8.54 -12.09 24.37
N GLU A 4 -9.63 -12.82 24.63
CA GLU A 4 -10.74 -12.96 23.71
C GLU A 4 -11.49 -11.63 23.52
N THR A 5 -11.77 -10.88 24.59
CA THR A 5 -12.41 -9.57 24.50
C THR A 5 -11.54 -8.58 23.71
N VAL A 6 -10.23 -8.57 23.96
CA VAL A 6 -9.28 -7.73 23.22
C VAL A 6 -9.32 -8.06 21.72
N LEU A 7 -9.28 -9.35 21.37
CA LEU A 7 -9.32 -9.79 19.98
C LEU A 7 -10.64 -9.39 19.31
N ARG A 8 -11.78 -9.59 19.97
CA ARG A 8 -13.11 -9.20 19.46
C ARG A 8 -13.18 -7.69 19.16
N ILE A 9 -12.71 -6.83 20.08
CA ILE A 9 -12.68 -5.38 19.88
C ILE A 9 -11.81 -5.01 18.68
N GLN A 10 -10.63 -5.62 18.55
CA GLN A 10 -9.72 -5.36 17.43
C GLN A 10 -10.31 -5.79 16.10
N THR A 11 -10.93 -6.96 16.05
CA THR A 11 -11.61 -7.46 14.85
C THR A 11 -12.77 -6.55 14.47
N ALA A 12 -13.61 -6.14 15.43
CA ALA A 12 -14.71 -5.21 15.18
C ALA A 12 -14.20 -3.86 14.66
N PHE A 13 -13.11 -3.33 15.23
CA PHE A 13 -12.48 -2.10 14.77
C PHE A 13 -11.96 -2.22 13.33
N VAL A 14 -11.23 -3.29 13.00
CA VAL A 14 -10.71 -3.52 11.64
C VAL A 14 -11.85 -3.67 10.64
N ILE A 15 -12.91 -4.41 10.98
CA ILE A 15 -14.11 -4.50 10.13
C ILE A 15 -14.74 -3.12 9.94
N GLY A 16 -14.87 -2.34 11.01
CA GLY A 16 -15.37 -0.96 10.94
C GLY A 16 -14.55 -0.08 10.00
N VAL A 17 -13.21 -0.13 10.08
CA VAL A 17 -12.30 0.58 9.17
C VAL A 17 -12.51 0.15 7.72
N ILE A 18 -12.65 -1.15 7.45
CA ILE A 18 -12.87 -1.67 6.10
C ILE A 18 -14.23 -1.21 5.56
N VAL A 19 -15.30 -1.28 6.36
CA VAL A 19 -16.65 -0.87 5.95
C VAL A 19 -16.69 0.64 5.69
N VAL A 20 -16.22 1.46 6.63
CA VAL A 20 -16.19 2.92 6.47
C VAL A 20 -15.27 3.31 5.31
N GLY A 21 -14.10 2.68 5.19
CA GLY A 21 -13.20 2.88 4.07
C GLY A 21 -13.87 2.56 2.73
N ALA A 22 -14.56 1.42 2.62
CA ALA A 22 -15.29 1.07 1.41
C ALA A 22 -16.36 2.11 1.07
N LEU A 23 -17.13 2.56 2.06
CA LEU A 23 -18.12 3.63 1.85
C LEU A 23 -17.46 4.91 1.33
N LEU A 24 -16.38 5.37 1.96
CA LEU A 24 -15.69 6.60 1.57
C LEU A 24 -15.07 6.52 0.16
N HIS A 25 -14.51 5.38 -0.23
CA HIS A 25 -13.84 5.23 -1.52
C HIS A 25 -14.82 4.95 -2.67
N PHE A 26 -15.81 4.08 -2.44
CA PHE A 26 -16.76 3.69 -3.49
C PHE A 26 -17.93 4.66 -3.64
N PHE A 27 -18.16 5.56 -2.68
CA PHE A 27 -19.17 6.61 -2.83
C PHE A 27 -18.86 7.49 -4.04
N HIS A 28 -19.68 7.33 -5.09
CA HIS A 28 -19.57 8.08 -6.34
C HIS A 28 -18.20 7.95 -7.04
N ILE A 29 -17.59 6.76 -7.00
CA ILE A 29 -16.24 6.49 -7.57
C ILE A 29 -16.10 6.81 -9.08
N GLY A 30 -17.22 6.73 -9.82
CA GLY A 30 -17.27 7.10 -11.23
C GLY A 30 -17.19 8.60 -11.51
N TYR A 31 -17.26 9.45 -10.48
CA TYR A 31 -17.12 10.90 -10.63
C TYR A 31 -15.72 11.36 -10.19
N PRO A 32 -15.07 12.27 -10.94
CA PRO A 32 -15.51 12.83 -12.23
C PRO A 32 -15.25 11.86 -13.40
N ARG A 33 -16.02 11.98 -14.48
CA ARG A 33 -15.92 11.10 -15.68
C ARG A 33 -14.81 11.51 -16.66
N GLN A 34 -13.75 12.11 -16.14
CA GLN A 34 -12.60 12.64 -16.86
C GLN A 34 -11.35 12.41 -16.00
N PRO A 35 -10.17 12.33 -16.62
CA PRO A 35 -8.92 12.18 -15.87
C PRO A 35 -8.63 13.41 -15.03
N VAL A 36 -8.14 13.19 -13.81
CA VAL A 36 -7.71 14.24 -12.89
C VAL A 36 -6.23 14.03 -12.57
N SER A 37 -5.41 15.09 -12.72
CA SER A 37 -3.98 15.02 -12.39
C SER A 37 -3.26 13.90 -13.18
N ASP A 38 -2.36 13.15 -12.52
CA ASP A 38 -1.58 12.07 -13.10
C ASP A 38 -2.40 10.84 -13.52
N GLU A 39 -3.72 10.82 -13.24
CA GLU A 39 -4.63 9.76 -13.67
C GLU A 39 -4.61 9.57 -15.18
N ALA A 40 -4.45 10.66 -15.94
CA ALA A 40 -4.30 10.64 -17.40
C ALA A 40 -3.09 9.78 -17.83
N HIS A 41 -1.96 9.93 -17.15
CA HIS A 41 -0.74 9.18 -17.44
C HIS A 41 -0.92 7.70 -17.11
N PHE A 42 -1.33 7.38 -15.87
CA PHE A 42 -1.43 5.99 -15.44
C PHE A 42 -2.53 5.21 -16.14
N ALA A 43 -3.65 5.85 -16.50
CA ALA A 43 -4.68 5.21 -17.33
C ALA A 43 -4.15 4.92 -18.75
N THR A 44 -3.41 5.86 -19.34
CA THR A 44 -2.77 5.66 -20.65
C THR A 44 -1.74 4.54 -20.60
N TYR A 45 -0.87 4.53 -19.58
CA TYR A 45 0.14 3.49 -19.41
C TYR A 45 -0.48 2.13 -19.12
N ALA A 46 -1.54 2.05 -18.33
CA ALA A 46 -2.26 0.79 -18.11
C ALA A 46 -2.77 0.19 -19.43
N ALA A 47 -3.33 1.03 -20.31
CA ALA A 47 -3.77 0.60 -21.64
C ALA A 47 -2.60 0.17 -22.55
N ASP A 48 -1.45 0.84 -22.46
CA ASP A 48 -0.24 0.44 -23.18
C ASP A 48 0.31 -0.90 -22.70
N TYR A 49 0.39 -1.11 -21.38
CA TYR A 49 0.77 -2.40 -20.79
C TYR A 49 -0.17 -3.51 -21.26
N ALA A 50 -1.48 -3.27 -21.23
CA ALA A 50 -2.47 -4.27 -21.62
C ALA A 50 -2.36 -4.66 -23.11
N ARG A 51 -1.89 -3.75 -23.95
CA ARG A 51 -1.71 -3.97 -25.40
C ARG A 51 -0.28 -4.36 -25.79
N GLY A 52 0.66 -4.43 -24.85
CA GLY A 52 2.08 -4.60 -25.16
C GLY A 52 2.68 -3.45 -25.98
N THR A 53 2.11 -2.25 -25.90
CA THR A 53 2.63 -1.06 -26.59
C THR A 53 3.79 -0.46 -25.78
N PRO A 54 4.98 -0.27 -26.38
CA PRO A 54 6.09 0.38 -25.69
C PRO A 54 5.75 1.82 -25.29
N HIS A 55 6.15 2.22 -24.08
CA HIS A 55 6.07 3.59 -23.59
C HIS A 55 7.23 3.87 -22.63
N LEU A 56 7.55 5.14 -22.44
CA LEU A 56 8.59 5.59 -21.52
C LEU A 56 7.93 6.18 -20.27
N ASP A 57 8.36 5.72 -19.10
CA ASP A 57 7.96 6.26 -17.81
C ASP A 57 9.14 6.17 -16.83
N ILE A 58 9.21 7.14 -15.91
CA ILE A 58 10.19 7.21 -14.84
C ILE A 58 9.91 6.19 -13.73
N HIS A 59 8.66 5.73 -13.60
CA HIS A 59 8.27 4.83 -12.52
C HIS A 59 8.51 3.36 -12.87
N PRO A 60 8.87 2.55 -11.86
CA PRO A 60 8.86 1.10 -11.94
C PRO A 60 7.54 0.49 -12.47
N PRO A 61 7.57 -0.74 -13.01
CA PRO A 61 6.46 -1.27 -13.81
C PRO A 61 5.25 -1.79 -13.01
N LEU A 62 5.40 -2.17 -11.74
CA LEU A 62 4.40 -2.99 -11.04
C LEU A 62 3.04 -2.30 -10.91
N GLY A 63 2.99 -1.02 -10.54
CA GLY A 63 1.69 -0.36 -10.34
C GLY A 63 0.90 -0.24 -11.65
N LYS A 64 1.58 0.00 -12.77
CA LYS A 64 0.96 0.03 -14.11
C LYS A 64 0.54 -1.36 -14.56
N ALA A 65 1.35 -2.39 -14.27
CA ALA A 65 1.00 -3.78 -14.51
C ALA A 65 -0.24 -4.22 -13.72
N LEU A 66 -0.40 -3.76 -12.47
CA LEU A 66 -1.59 -4.04 -11.66
C LEU A 66 -2.85 -3.37 -12.25
N TYR A 67 -2.77 -2.13 -12.73
CA TYR A 67 -3.90 -1.51 -13.44
C TYR A 67 -4.20 -2.21 -14.77
N SER A 68 -3.17 -2.58 -15.53
CA SER A 68 -3.30 -3.37 -16.76
C SER A 68 -3.96 -4.72 -16.49
N PHE A 69 -3.70 -5.35 -15.36
CA PHE A 69 -4.36 -6.60 -14.97
C PHE A 69 -5.87 -6.42 -14.81
N VAL A 70 -6.34 -5.24 -14.35
CA VAL A 70 -7.78 -4.95 -14.30
C VAL A 70 -8.36 -4.82 -15.71
N LEU A 71 -7.64 -4.21 -16.65
CA LEU A 71 -8.07 -4.07 -18.04
C LEU A 71 -8.20 -5.41 -18.76
N TYR A 72 -7.44 -6.43 -18.36
CA TYR A 72 -7.54 -7.78 -18.91
C TYR A 72 -8.95 -8.40 -18.79
N PHE A 73 -9.77 -7.94 -17.85
CA PHE A 73 -11.16 -8.38 -17.68
C PHE A 73 -12.17 -7.62 -18.54
N TYR A 74 -11.72 -6.71 -19.41
CA TYR A 74 -12.57 -5.91 -20.30
C TYR A 74 -12.25 -6.20 -21.77
N PRO A 75 -13.22 -6.07 -22.69
CA PRO A 75 -12.96 -6.17 -24.12
C PRO A 75 -11.91 -5.14 -24.57
N GLN A 76 -10.97 -5.59 -25.40
CA GLN A 76 -9.84 -4.76 -25.85
C GLN A 76 -10.28 -3.46 -26.53
N GLU A 77 -11.40 -3.48 -27.25
CA GLU A 77 -12.05 -2.33 -27.89
C GLU A 77 -12.26 -1.14 -26.93
N ARG A 78 -12.41 -1.40 -25.62
CA ARG A 78 -12.65 -0.33 -24.63
C ARG A 78 -11.40 0.47 -24.26
N TYR A 79 -10.22 -0.02 -24.58
CA TYR A 79 -8.94 0.65 -24.27
C TYR A 79 -7.98 0.68 -25.46
N GLU A 80 -8.47 0.34 -26.66
CA GLU A 80 -7.70 0.40 -27.88
C GLU A 80 -7.45 1.85 -28.31
N GLY A 81 -6.18 2.17 -28.60
CA GLY A 81 -5.78 3.50 -29.07
C GLY A 81 -6.00 4.65 -28.06
N VAL A 82 -6.40 4.33 -26.82
CA VAL A 82 -6.75 5.32 -25.82
C VAL A 82 -5.50 6.08 -25.36
N ARG A 83 -5.58 7.42 -25.45
CA ARG A 83 -4.58 8.36 -24.95
C ARG A 83 -5.32 9.43 -24.15
N PHE A 84 -4.90 9.66 -22.92
CA PHE A 84 -5.44 10.74 -22.08
C PHE A 84 -4.45 11.90 -21.91
N GLY A 85 -3.28 11.80 -22.51
CA GLY A 85 -2.29 12.86 -22.61
C GLY A 85 -1.45 12.73 -23.86
N MET A 86 -1.00 13.86 -24.39
CA MET A 86 -0.11 13.91 -25.55
C MET A 86 1.13 14.75 -25.24
N LEU A 87 2.27 14.27 -25.73
CA LEU A 87 3.50 15.05 -25.77
C LEU A 87 3.51 15.81 -27.09
N GLU A 88 3.28 17.12 -27.02
CA GLU A 88 3.32 18.01 -28.18
C GLU A 88 4.72 18.62 -28.26
N LYS A 89 5.40 18.44 -29.40
CA LYS A 89 6.68 19.10 -29.66
C LYS A 89 6.41 20.53 -30.09
N LYS A 90 6.73 21.50 -29.23
CA LYS A 90 6.72 22.93 -29.54
C LYS A 90 8.14 23.43 -29.81
N ASP A 91 8.25 24.64 -30.34
CA ASP A 91 9.53 25.26 -30.72
C ASP A 91 10.52 25.40 -29.54
N GLN A 92 10.02 25.38 -28.29
CA GLN A 92 10.83 25.47 -27.07
C GLN A 92 11.01 24.13 -26.31
N GLY A 93 10.58 23.00 -26.88
CA GLY A 93 10.73 21.68 -26.25
C GLY A 93 9.50 20.79 -26.38
N ILE A 94 9.40 19.78 -25.52
CA ILE A 94 8.26 18.87 -25.47
C ILE A 94 7.35 19.31 -24.33
N GLU A 95 6.12 19.71 -24.64
CA GLU A 95 5.10 20.09 -23.66
C GLU A 95 4.08 18.97 -23.53
N TYR A 96 3.75 18.58 -22.29
CA TYR A 96 2.66 17.66 -22.05
C TYR A 96 1.33 18.41 -22.02
N ARG A 97 0.39 17.99 -22.87
CA ARG A 97 -1.01 18.44 -22.79
C ARG A 97 -1.90 17.27 -22.35
N PRO A 98 -2.58 17.35 -21.19
CA PRO A 98 -3.64 16.42 -20.88
C PRO A 98 -4.76 16.61 -21.92
N ILE A 99 -5.28 15.50 -22.44
CA ILE A 99 -6.48 15.56 -23.28
C ILE A 99 -7.66 15.75 -22.32
N ILE A 100 -8.13 16.99 -22.22
CA ILE A 100 -9.33 17.31 -21.44
C ILE A 100 -10.52 16.71 -22.18
N GLY A 101 -10.92 15.51 -21.78
CA GLY A 101 -12.00 14.76 -22.40
C GLY A 101 -12.56 13.72 -21.44
N SER A 102 -13.79 13.28 -21.72
CA SER A 102 -14.40 12.21 -20.95
C SER A 102 -13.69 10.88 -21.22
N TYR A 103 -13.67 9.99 -20.21
CA TYR A 103 -13.18 8.62 -20.37
C TYR A 103 -13.93 7.79 -21.43
N GLY A 104 -15.12 8.21 -21.86
CA GLY A 104 -15.91 7.49 -22.86
C GLY A 104 -16.21 6.06 -22.39
N ALA A 105 -15.85 5.07 -23.22
CA ALA A 105 -16.04 3.65 -22.94
C ALA A 105 -14.92 3.00 -22.10
N PHE A 106 -13.85 3.74 -21.79
CA PHE A 106 -12.71 3.22 -21.03
C PHE A 106 -13.16 2.81 -19.61
N PRO A 107 -12.75 1.65 -19.08
CA PRO A 107 -13.22 1.14 -17.80
C PRO A 107 -12.51 1.79 -16.58
N TYR A 108 -12.41 3.13 -16.54
CA TYR A 108 -11.70 3.87 -15.48
C TYR A 108 -12.23 3.60 -14.08
N ALA A 109 -13.54 3.41 -13.91
CA ALA A 109 -14.15 3.17 -12.60
C ALA A 109 -13.64 1.87 -11.96
N ALA A 110 -13.35 0.85 -12.78
CA ALA A 110 -12.77 -0.40 -12.29
C ALA A 110 -11.31 -0.22 -11.85
N LEU A 111 -10.54 0.58 -12.59
CA LEU A 111 -9.16 0.92 -12.23
C LEU A 111 -9.14 1.77 -10.95
N ARG A 112 -10.03 2.76 -10.82
CA ARG A 112 -10.25 3.49 -9.55
C ARG A 112 -10.61 2.54 -8.42
N GLY A 113 -11.39 1.49 -8.69
CA GLY A 113 -11.70 0.44 -7.72
C GLY A 113 -10.46 -0.29 -7.20
N LEU A 114 -9.44 -0.50 -8.04
CA LEU A 114 -8.16 -1.04 -7.59
C LEU A 114 -7.40 -0.05 -6.71
N GLY A 115 -7.38 1.24 -7.08
CA GLY A 115 -6.83 2.30 -6.21
C GLY A 115 -7.51 2.28 -4.84
N ALA A 116 -8.85 2.24 -4.84
CA ALA A 116 -9.68 2.21 -3.66
C ALA A 116 -9.39 1.00 -2.77
N PHE A 117 -9.16 -0.19 -3.36
CA PHE A 117 -8.77 -1.37 -2.60
C PHE A 117 -7.48 -1.12 -1.77
N PHE A 118 -6.46 -0.50 -2.38
CA PHE A 118 -5.24 -0.16 -1.67
C PHE A 118 -5.45 0.98 -0.64
N GLY A 119 -6.34 1.93 -0.92
CA GLY A 119 -6.75 2.96 0.03
C GLY A 119 -7.46 2.40 1.26
N ILE A 120 -8.29 1.37 1.10
CA ILE A 120 -9.03 0.71 2.20
C ILE A 120 -8.10 -0.15 3.07
N ILE A 121 -7.16 -0.88 2.47
CA ILE A 121 -6.24 -1.75 3.22
C ILE A 121 -5.14 -0.96 3.94
N LEU A 122 -4.77 0.23 3.44
CA LEU A 122 -3.73 1.07 4.03
C LEU A 122 -3.95 1.39 5.53
N PRO A 123 -5.09 1.94 5.99
CA PRO A 123 -5.32 2.19 7.42
C PRO A 123 -5.31 0.92 8.27
N VAL A 124 -5.69 -0.24 7.70
CA VAL A 124 -5.60 -1.56 8.37
C VAL A 124 -4.14 -1.97 8.56
N LEU A 125 -3.30 -1.78 7.54
CA LEU A 125 -1.87 -2.06 7.64
C LEU A 125 -1.17 -1.13 8.63
N VAL A 126 -1.55 0.15 8.66
CA VAL A 126 -1.05 1.12 9.64
C VAL A 126 -1.45 0.72 11.07
N PHE A 127 -2.69 0.31 11.29
CA PHE A 127 -3.14 -0.24 12.60
C PHE A 127 -2.21 -1.37 13.06
N PHE A 128 -1.99 -2.35 12.19
CA PHE A 128 -1.19 -3.53 12.46
C PHE A 128 0.31 -3.22 12.62
N PHE A 129 0.81 -2.22 11.91
CA PHE A 129 2.16 -1.72 12.06
C PHE A 129 2.35 -1.09 13.44
N LEU A 130 1.51 -0.12 13.81
CA LEU A 130 1.59 0.59 15.08
C LEU A 130 1.37 -0.32 16.27
N LYS A 131 0.48 -1.32 16.16
CA LYS A 131 0.25 -2.31 17.21
C LYS A 131 1.51 -3.14 17.50
N ARG A 132 2.31 -3.43 16.47
CA ARG A 132 3.58 -4.15 16.62
C ARG A 132 4.70 -3.24 17.11
N LEU A 133 4.70 -1.98 16.68
CA LEU A 133 5.70 -1.00 17.09
C LEU A 133 5.55 -0.61 18.57
N PHE A 134 4.32 -0.52 19.06
CA PHE A 134 3.98 -0.16 20.45
C PHE A 134 3.20 -1.28 21.16
N PRO A 135 3.86 -2.38 21.56
CA PRO A 135 3.19 -3.46 22.29
C PRO A 135 2.54 -2.94 23.58
N GLY A 136 1.25 -3.19 23.76
CA GLY A 136 0.47 -2.72 24.92
C GLY A 136 -0.10 -1.31 24.80
N GLY A 137 0.31 -0.53 23.79
CA GLY A 137 -0.26 0.78 23.51
C GLY A 137 -1.64 0.66 22.86
N VAL A 138 -2.70 1.12 23.56
CA VAL A 138 -4.07 1.10 23.03
C VAL A 138 -4.37 2.35 22.20
N PHE A 139 -3.75 3.50 22.48
CA PHE A 139 -4.06 4.73 21.75
C PHE A 139 -3.44 4.76 20.34
N ALA A 140 -2.13 4.51 20.23
CA ALA A 140 -1.39 4.65 18.98
C ALA A 140 -1.99 3.90 17.78
N PRO A 141 -2.28 2.57 17.84
CA PRO A 141 -2.77 1.85 16.67
C PRO A 141 -4.18 2.27 16.23
N TYR A 142 -5.08 2.53 17.18
CA TYR A 142 -6.47 2.90 16.86
C TYR A 142 -6.54 4.32 16.29
N PHE A 143 -5.91 5.30 16.95
CA PHE A 143 -5.89 6.68 16.47
C PHE A 143 -5.09 6.83 15.17
N GLY A 144 -3.95 6.14 15.03
CA GLY A 144 -3.18 6.18 13.79
C GLY A 144 -3.95 5.64 12.59
N SER A 145 -4.69 4.53 12.77
CA SER A 145 -5.56 3.99 11.72
C SER A 145 -6.74 4.92 11.42
N PHE A 146 -7.35 5.50 12.45
CA PHE A 146 -8.45 6.46 12.34
C PHE A 146 -8.02 7.71 11.55
N PHE A 147 -6.88 8.32 11.86
CA PHE A 147 -6.41 9.50 11.15
C PHE A 147 -6.05 9.20 9.69
N VAL A 148 -5.47 8.04 9.39
CA VAL A 148 -5.20 7.64 8.00
C VAL A 148 -6.50 7.42 7.22
N LEU A 149 -7.52 6.82 7.85
CA LEU A 149 -8.82 6.58 7.22
C LEU A 149 -9.55 7.88 6.84
N PHE A 150 -9.44 8.91 7.67
CA PHE A 150 -10.11 10.21 7.48
C PHE A 150 -9.21 11.30 6.91
N GLU A 151 -8.00 10.95 6.44
CA GLU A 151 -7.17 11.92 5.75
C GLU A 151 -7.66 12.12 4.31
N ASN A 152 -8.15 13.31 4.01
CA ASN A 152 -8.72 13.70 2.73
C ASN A 152 -7.71 13.62 1.58
N SER A 153 -6.44 13.99 1.77
CA SER A 153 -5.46 13.93 0.68
C SER A 153 -5.20 12.49 0.26
N LEU A 154 -4.99 11.58 1.23
CA LEU A 154 -4.84 10.15 0.97
C LEU A 154 -6.11 9.53 0.40
N LEU A 155 -7.28 9.92 0.90
CA LEU A 155 -8.56 9.43 0.39
C LEU A 155 -8.77 9.85 -1.07
N VAL A 156 -8.52 11.11 -1.42
CA VAL A 156 -8.65 11.58 -2.81
C VAL A 156 -7.64 10.88 -3.72
N ASP A 157 -6.38 10.80 -3.30
CA ASP A 157 -5.32 10.16 -4.07
C ASP A 157 -5.64 8.67 -4.35
N THR A 158 -6.04 7.93 -3.32
CA THR A 158 -6.33 6.49 -3.46
C THR A 158 -7.70 6.18 -4.06
N ARG A 159 -8.52 7.18 -4.35
CA ARG A 159 -9.75 7.02 -5.16
C ARG A 159 -9.49 7.11 -6.66
N LEU A 160 -8.37 7.68 -7.07
CA LEU A 160 -8.02 7.86 -8.48
C LEU A 160 -7.11 6.71 -8.97
N ILE A 161 -6.84 6.65 -10.27
CA ILE A 161 -5.86 5.74 -10.87
C ILE A 161 -4.45 6.26 -10.58
N LEU A 162 -4.04 6.24 -9.32
CA LEU A 162 -2.74 6.69 -8.81
C LEU A 162 -2.02 5.56 -8.06
N MET A 163 -0.68 5.55 -8.16
CA MET A 163 0.14 4.49 -7.60
C MET A 163 0.48 4.69 -6.11
N ASN A 164 0.14 5.83 -5.52
CA ASN A 164 0.66 6.19 -4.19
C ASN A 164 0.09 5.27 -3.09
N GLY A 165 -1.21 4.94 -3.16
CA GLY A 165 -1.82 3.95 -2.27
C GLY A 165 -1.15 2.57 -2.33
N MET A 166 -0.76 2.12 -3.52
CA MET A 166 -0.12 0.82 -3.72
C MET A 166 1.25 0.73 -3.03
N PHE A 167 2.14 1.71 -3.25
CA PHE A 167 3.47 1.64 -2.64
C PHE A 167 3.40 1.83 -1.12
N LEU A 168 2.49 2.67 -0.62
CA LEU A 168 2.28 2.84 0.82
C LEU A 168 1.78 1.53 1.45
N ALA A 169 0.78 0.89 0.85
CA ALA A 169 0.25 -0.38 1.33
C ALA A 169 1.34 -1.47 1.33
N PHE A 170 2.08 -1.66 0.23
CA PHE A 170 3.18 -2.62 0.22
C PHE A 170 4.28 -2.27 1.23
N GLY A 171 4.62 -0.99 1.39
CA GLY A 171 5.61 -0.53 2.38
C GLY A 171 5.22 -0.87 3.82
N PHE A 172 3.99 -0.54 4.24
CA PHE A 172 3.50 -0.89 5.57
C PHE A 172 3.31 -2.40 5.75
N ALA A 173 2.91 -3.12 4.70
CA ALA A 173 2.84 -4.58 4.72
C ALA A 173 4.24 -5.21 4.89
N ALA A 174 5.28 -4.66 4.25
CA ALA A 174 6.66 -5.10 4.41
C ALA A 174 7.14 -4.91 5.85
N LEU A 175 6.88 -3.75 6.46
CA LEU A 175 7.20 -3.49 7.87
C LEU A 175 6.47 -4.45 8.81
N CYS A 176 5.18 -4.70 8.56
CA CYS A 176 4.41 -5.69 9.32
C CYS A 176 4.97 -7.10 9.19
N ALA A 177 5.33 -7.52 7.98
CA ALA A 177 5.90 -8.83 7.70
C ALA A 177 7.27 -9.00 8.36
N LEU A 178 8.11 -7.96 8.32
CA LEU A 178 9.43 -7.96 8.96
C LEU A 178 9.32 -8.11 10.49
N MET A 179 8.40 -7.37 11.12
CA MET A 179 8.17 -7.47 12.57
C MET A 179 7.53 -8.80 12.98
N LYS A 180 6.59 -9.34 12.18
CA LYS A 180 5.90 -10.60 12.47
C LYS A 180 6.80 -11.81 12.25
N TYR A 181 7.54 -11.82 11.15
CA TYR A 181 8.35 -12.93 10.68
C TYR A 181 9.84 -12.59 10.80
N GLY A 182 10.28 -11.98 11.91
CA GLY A 182 11.69 -11.57 12.07
C GLY A 182 12.72 -12.70 11.96
N GLN A 183 12.30 -13.97 11.96
CA GLN A 183 13.15 -15.13 11.65
C GLN A 183 13.22 -15.47 10.14
N ARG A 184 12.30 -14.92 9.34
CA ARG A 184 12.20 -15.07 7.88
C ARG A 184 12.15 -13.67 7.24
N PRO A 185 13.22 -12.88 7.34
CA PRO A 185 13.25 -11.49 6.87
C PRO A 185 13.04 -11.37 5.35
N TRP A 186 13.27 -12.44 4.60
CA TRP A 186 13.04 -12.50 3.15
C TRP A 186 11.58 -12.26 2.76
N ILE A 187 10.59 -12.57 3.60
CA ILE A 187 9.18 -12.26 3.33
C ILE A 187 8.96 -10.74 3.35
N GLY A 188 9.49 -10.07 4.38
CA GLY A 188 9.47 -8.60 4.44
C GLY A 188 10.23 -7.98 3.27
N GLY A 189 11.39 -8.53 2.92
CA GLY A 189 12.17 -8.11 1.76
C GLY A 189 11.44 -8.28 0.42
N ALA A 190 10.73 -9.39 0.21
CA ALA A 190 9.94 -9.63 -1.00
C ALA A 190 8.78 -8.63 -1.12
N VAL A 191 8.05 -8.37 -0.04
CA VAL A 191 6.96 -7.39 -0.03
C VAL A 191 7.52 -5.96 -0.19
N PHE A 192 8.68 -5.67 0.37
CA PHE A 192 9.39 -4.41 0.13
C PHE A 192 9.79 -4.26 -1.35
N GLY A 193 10.22 -5.35 -1.99
CA GLY A 193 10.46 -5.41 -3.42
C GLY A 193 9.23 -5.04 -4.26
N LEU A 194 8.02 -5.44 -3.81
CA LEU A 194 6.78 -4.98 -4.45
C LEU A 194 6.61 -3.46 -4.31
N ALA A 195 6.88 -2.88 -3.15
CA ALA A 195 6.79 -1.43 -2.95
C ALA A 195 7.75 -0.66 -3.89
N LEU A 196 9.01 -1.12 -3.99
CA LEU A 196 9.99 -0.58 -4.94
C LEU A 196 9.57 -0.79 -6.39
N GLY A 197 8.94 -1.94 -6.68
CA GLY A 197 8.38 -2.25 -8.00
C GLY A 197 7.24 -1.33 -8.40
N VAL A 198 6.58 -0.66 -7.45
CA VAL A 198 5.57 0.39 -7.72
C VAL A 198 6.24 1.75 -7.90
N LYS A 199 7.10 2.16 -6.95
CA LYS A 199 7.71 3.50 -6.96
C LYS A 199 9.05 3.48 -6.23
N PHE A 200 10.10 4.06 -6.84
CA PHE A 200 11.43 4.11 -6.22
C PHE A 200 11.48 4.91 -4.90
N THR A 201 10.53 5.84 -4.69
CA THR A 201 10.39 6.55 -3.42
C THR A 201 10.06 5.60 -2.26
N ALA A 202 9.64 4.36 -2.52
CA ALA A 202 9.50 3.34 -1.50
C ALA A 202 10.82 3.05 -0.75
N ILE A 203 11.98 3.48 -1.26
CA ILE A 203 13.26 3.40 -0.54
C ILE A 203 13.22 4.00 0.87
N ILE A 204 12.30 4.94 1.15
CA ILE A 204 12.07 5.46 2.52
C ILE A 204 11.73 4.35 3.52
N PHE A 205 11.07 3.28 3.08
CA PHE A 205 10.75 2.13 3.91
C PHE A 205 11.97 1.25 4.20
N ALA A 206 13.06 1.35 3.42
CA ALA A 206 14.31 0.66 3.74
C ALA A 206 14.93 1.19 5.04
N GLY A 207 14.96 2.53 5.20
CA GLY A 207 15.42 3.17 6.43
C GLY A 207 14.57 2.76 7.64
N ALA A 208 13.24 2.80 7.50
CA ALA A 208 12.32 2.31 8.54
C ALA A 208 12.52 0.82 8.85
N SER A 209 12.75 -0.01 7.84
CA SER A 209 13.01 -1.46 8.00
C SER A 209 14.32 -1.70 8.75
N ALA A 210 15.38 -0.98 8.41
CA ALA A 210 16.67 -1.06 9.09
C ALA A 210 16.55 -0.64 10.55
N MET A 211 15.83 0.44 10.84
CA MET A 211 15.55 0.89 12.20
C MET A 211 14.76 -0.17 12.98
N VAL A 212 13.73 -0.77 12.39
CA VAL A 212 12.94 -1.84 13.02
C VAL A 212 13.82 -3.05 13.35
N ILE A 213 14.68 -3.49 12.43
CA ILE A 213 15.63 -4.58 12.67
C ILE A 213 16.57 -4.24 13.82
N ALA A 214 17.17 -3.05 13.82
CA ALA A 214 18.06 -2.60 14.88
C ALA A 214 17.38 -2.58 16.26
N LEU A 215 16.13 -2.11 16.34
CA LEU A 215 15.34 -2.12 17.57
C LEU A 215 15.01 -3.55 18.04
N MET A 216 14.71 -4.46 17.11
CA MET A 216 14.44 -5.87 17.42
C MET A 216 15.71 -6.60 17.91
N GLU A 217 16.87 -6.34 17.30
CA GLU A 217 18.16 -6.88 17.73
C GLU A 217 18.63 -6.30 19.06
N GLY A 218 18.42 -5.00 19.29
CA GLY A 218 18.69 -4.33 20.57
C GLY A 218 17.88 -4.94 21.71
N LYS A 219 16.58 -5.20 21.50
CA LYS A 219 15.73 -5.91 22.47
C LYS A 219 16.22 -7.34 22.73
N LYS A 220 16.68 -8.08 21.71
CA LYS A 220 17.28 -9.41 21.89
C LYS A 220 18.56 -9.35 22.73
N LYS A 221 19.44 -8.35 22.51
CA LYS A 221 20.66 -8.15 23.31
C LYS A 221 20.34 -7.81 24.76
N ILE A 222 19.37 -6.92 25.02
CA ILE A 222 18.92 -6.57 26.38
C ILE A 222 18.32 -7.78 27.10
N HIS A 223 17.46 -8.58 26.45
CA HIS A 223 16.95 -9.80 27.07
C HIS A 223 18.06 -10.80 27.37
N ARG A 224 19.03 -10.97 26.47
CA ARG A 224 20.18 -11.85 26.69
C ARG A 224 21.08 -11.35 27.83
N PHE A 225 21.22 -10.03 27.97
CA PHE A 225 21.99 -9.39 29.04
C PHE A 225 21.28 -9.50 30.40
N ILE A 226 19.96 -9.29 30.46
CA ILE A 226 19.14 -9.51 31.67
C ILE A 226 19.17 -11.00 32.09
N PHE A 227 19.11 -11.92 31.12
CA PHE A 227 19.23 -13.36 31.40
C PHE A 227 20.64 -13.74 31.88
N PHE A 228 21.67 -13.01 31.44
CA PHE A 228 23.05 -13.20 31.89
C PHE A 228 23.30 -12.55 33.27
N SER A 229 22.62 -11.45 33.59
CA SER A 229 22.75 -10.74 34.88
C SER A 229 21.87 -11.32 36.00
N CYS A 230 20.81 -12.07 35.68
CA CYS A 230 19.97 -12.76 36.67
C CYS A 230 20.47 -14.15 37.08
N GLY A 231 21.68 -14.54 36.69
CA GLY A 231 22.32 -15.76 37.17
C GLY A 231 21.86 -17.00 36.41
N GLY A 232 22.81 -17.62 35.71
CA GLY A 232 22.67 -18.99 35.27
C GLY A 232 22.59 -19.92 36.48
N VAL A 233 21.39 -20.33 36.85
CA VAL A 233 21.13 -21.59 37.54
C VAL A 233 19.84 -22.19 36.96
N CYS A 234 19.93 -23.47 36.58
CA CYS A 234 18.87 -24.36 36.08
C CYS A 234 18.40 -24.21 34.62
N GLY A 235 19.14 -24.89 33.74
CA GLY A 235 18.69 -26.13 33.11
C GLY A 235 17.25 -26.22 32.57
N ALA A 236 17.17 -26.42 31.25
CA ALA A 236 16.12 -27.13 30.51
C ALA A 236 14.71 -26.55 30.54
N TYR A 237 14.34 -25.79 29.51
CA TYR A 237 13.08 -26.02 28.80
C TYR A 237 13.28 -25.77 27.29
N ARG A 238 13.40 -26.88 26.54
CA ARG A 238 13.01 -26.94 25.13
C ARG A 238 11.50 -26.69 25.04
N ASN A 239 11.08 -26.11 23.91
CA ASN A 239 9.71 -25.92 23.43
C ASN A 239 8.93 -24.74 24.05
N ILE A 240 8.95 -23.61 23.36
CA ILE A 240 7.79 -22.71 23.30
C ILE A 240 7.29 -22.74 21.85
N SER A 241 6.35 -23.64 21.62
CA SER A 241 5.42 -23.58 20.50
C SER A 241 4.50 -22.38 20.69
N PHE A 242 4.52 -21.44 19.75
CA PHE A 242 3.46 -20.44 19.61
C PHE A 242 2.25 -21.13 18.96
N GLN A 243 1.20 -21.38 19.75
CA GLN A 243 -0.17 -21.39 19.26
C GLN A 243 -0.68 -19.95 19.22
#